data_AF-A0A1H9GN76-F1
#
_entry.id   AF-A0A1H9GN76-F1
#
_cell.length_a   1.000
_cell.length_b   1.000
_cell.length_c   1.000
_cell.angle_alpha   90.00
_cell.angle_beta   90.00
_cell.angle_gamma   90.00
#
_symmetry.space_group_name_H-M   'P 1'
#
loop_
_entity.id
_entity.type
_entity.pdbx_description
1 polymer ?
#
loop_
_entity_poly.entity_id
_entity_poly.type
_entity_poly.pdbx_seq_one_letter_code
_entity_poly.pdbx_strand_id
1 'polypeptide(L)'
;MRHRTRDAIIRDLRTAGVPLEQANKISLGSKLHNCNAASFVLKNRNEIGEITEDQQNRLFNLTYPKYDIDAKKFYEKYRRSNSPLWDELNIKLRDIFVDMKYQGVLKRVYVLTFEKNNINDVIDLMESSQEIMQYKNGRNRVKYLKDRE
;
A
#
# COMPACT_ATOMS: atom_id res chain seq x y z
N MET A 1 3.70 -5.17 -11.77
CA MET A 1 2.50 -5.96 -12.11
C MET A 1 2.75 -7.48 -12.06
N ARG A 2 3.71 -7.94 -11.23
CA ARG A 2 4.24 -9.32 -11.23
C ARG A 2 3.18 -10.42 -11.14
N HIS A 3 2.15 -10.20 -10.34
CA HIS A 3 1.10 -11.19 -10.05
C HIS A 3 -0.25 -10.86 -10.69
N ARG A 4 -0.30 -9.89 -11.62
CA ARG A 4 -1.53 -9.40 -12.22
C ARG A 4 -1.66 -9.92 -13.65
N THR A 5 -2.83 -10.44 -14.00
CA THR A 5 -3.16 -10.85 -15.37
C THR A 5 -3.56 -9.64 -16.21
N ARG A 6 -3.48 -9.77 -17.54
CA ARG A 6 -3.90 -8.71 -18.48
C ARG A 6 -5.35 -8.30 -18.23
N ASP A 7 -6.26 -9.28 -18.15
CA ASP A 7 -7.69 -9.03 -17.96
C ASP A 7 -7.98 -8.32 -16.64
N ALA A 8 -7.27 -8.69 -15.56
CA ALA A 8 -7.42 -8.00 -14.28
C ALA A 8 -6.88 -6.57 -14.31
N ILE A 9 -5.85 -6.29 -15.11
CA ILE A 9 -5.34 -4.92 -15.30
C ILE A 9 -6.35 -4.11 -16.12
N ILE A 10 -6.81 -4.64 -17.25
CA ILE A 10 -7.77 -3.95 -18.12
C ILE A 10 -9.05 -3.64 -17.35
N ARG A 11 -9.64 -4.64 -16.67
CA ARG A 11 -10.86 -4.45 -15.89
C ARG A 11 -10.69 -3.34 -14.85
N ASP A 12 -9.65 -3.39 -14.03
CA ASP A 12 -9.45 -2.42 -12.96
C ASP A 12 -9.21 -1.00 -13.52
N LEU A 13 -8.43 -0.87 -14.60
CA LEU A 13 -8.21 0.41 -15.30
C LEU A 13 -9.49 0.97 -15.91
N ARG A 14 -10.29 0.12 -16.56
CA ARG A 14 -11.58 0.50 -17.14
C ARG A 14 -12.56 0.98 -16.08
N THR A 15 -12.65 0.24 -14.96
CA THR A 15 -13.47 0.65 -13.80
C THR A 15 -13.04 2.00 -13.24
N ALA A 16 -11.74 2.30 -13.28
CA ALA A 16 -11.21 3.60 -12.87
C ALA A 16 -11.40 4.72 -13.91
N GLY A 17 -11.99 4.44 -15.08
CA GLY A 17 -12.26 5.43 -16.12
C GLY A 17 -11.12 5.63 -17.12
N VAL A 18 -10.13 4.72 -17.16
CA VAL A 18 -9.06 4.74 -18.15
C VAL A 18 -9.59 4.26 -19.51
N PRO A 19 -9.30 4.97 -20.63
CA PRO A 19 -9.69 4.52 -21.97
C PRO A 19 -9.20 3.11 -22.29
N LEU A 20 -9.99 2.34 -23.07
CA LEU A 20 -9.68 0.93 -23.35
C LEU A 20 -8.36 0.76 -24.09
N GLU A 21 -8.07 1.66 -25.03
CA GLU A 21 -6.80 1.65 -25.76
C GLU A 21 -5.61 1.80 -24.80
N GLN A 22 -5.65 2.81 -23.93
CA GLN A 22 -4.61 3.04 -22.92
C GLN A 22 -4.50 1.85 -21.95
N ALA A 23 -5.63 1.31 -21.49
CA ALA A 23 -5.67 0.14 -20.61
C ALA A 23 -5.05 -1.10 -21.28
N ASN A 24 -5.29 -1.31 -22.57
CA ASN A 24 -4.69 -2.39 -23.35
C ASN A 24 -3.17 -2.23 -23.43
N LYS A 25 -2.67 -1.02 -23.71
CA LYS A 25 -1.23 -0.75 -23.74
C LYS A 25 -0.58 -0.99 -22.37
N ILE A 26 -1.18 -0.48 -21.29
CA ILE A 26 -0.70 -0.71 -19.92
C ILE A 26 -0.69 -2.21 -19.56
N SER A 27 -1.70 -2.97 -20.00
CA SER A 27 -1.82 -4.40 -19.71
C SER A 27 -0.68 -5.25 -20.29
N LEU A 28 0.05 -4.76 -21.29
CA LEU A 28 1.25 -5.42 -21.82
C LEU A 28 2.36 -5.55 -20.76
N GLY A 29 2.35 -4.69 -19.74
CA GLY A 29 3.22 -4.80 -18.57
C GLY A 29 2.86 -5.95 -17.61
N SER A 30 1.81 -6.73 -17.87
CA SER A 30 1.39 -7.85 -17.02
C SER A 30 2.53 -8.83 -16.75
N LYS A 31 2.62 -9.32 -15.51
CA LYS A 31 3.67 -10.25 -15.04
C LYS A 31 5.11 -9.72 -15.10
N LEU A 32 5.36 -8.55 -15.68
CA LEU A 32 6.68 -7.92 -15.67
C LEU A 32 7.04 -7.42 -14.26
N HIS A 33 8.33 -7.55 -13.94
CA HIS A 33 8.96 -7.16 -12.69
C HIS A 33 10.46 -6.88 -12.92
N ASN A 34 11.11 -6.24 -11.95
CA ASN A 34 12.54 -5.89 -11.99
C ASN A 34 12.92 -5.17 -13.29
N CYS A 35 14.06 -5.53 -13.90
CA CYS A 35 14.59 -4.90 -15.11
C CYS A 35 13.58 -4.93 -16.27
N ASN A 36 12.80 -6.00 -16.43
CA ASN A 36 11.80 -6.10 -17.50
C ASN A 36 10.69 -5.05 -17.36
N ALA A 37 10.25 -4.78 -16.13
CA ALA A 37 9.28 -3.72 -15.88
C ALA A 37 9.89 -2.33 -16.13
N ALA A 38 11.14 -2.11 -15.70
CA ALA A 38 11.84 -0.85 -15.95
C ALA A 38 12.01 -0.57 -17.45
N SER A 39 12.47 -1.56 -18.22
CA SER A 39 12.61 -1.44 -19.68
C SER A 39 11.26 -1.22 -20.38
N PHE A 40 10.20 -1.88 -19.92
CA PHE A 40 8.86 -1.65 -20.46
C PHE A 40 8.41 -0.20 -20.25
N VAL A 41 8.55 0.34 -19.04
CA VAL A 41 8.17 1.74 -18.74
C VAL A 41 9.01 2.71 -19.58
N LEU A 42 10.34 2.55 -19.63
CA LEU A 42 11.22 3.42 -20.40
C LEU A 42 10.83 3.49 -21.88
N LYS A 43 10.44 2.36 -22.47
CA LYS A 43 10.07 2.27 -23.88
C LYS A 43 8.67 2.81 -24.17
N ASN A 44 7.71 2.66 -23.25
CA ASN A 44 6.30 2.86 -23.56
C ASN A 44 5.66 4.08 -22.86
N ARG A 45 6.29 4.68 -21.83
CA ARG A 45 5.64 5.71 -21.00
C ARG A 45 5.12 6.92 -21.78
N ASN A 46 5.87 7.38 -22.78
CA ASN A 46 5.50 8.56 -23.56
C ASN A 46 4.29 8.27 -24.46
N GLU A 47 4.21 7.06 -25.03
CA GLU A 47 3.11 6.65 -25.89
C GLU A 47 1.85 6.28 -25.10
N ILE A 48 2.02 5.66 -23.92
CA ILE A 48 0.91 5.30 -23.04
C ILE A 48 0.29 6.55 -22.40
N GLY A 49 1.11 7.57 -22.10
CA GLY A 49 0.68 8.76 -21.39
C GLY A 49 0.39 8.49 -19.91
N GLU A 50 0.00 9.55 -19.21
CA GLU A 50 -0.34 9.50 -17.79
C GLU A 50 -1.85 9.26 -17.58
N ILE A 51 -2.18 8.61 -16.47
CA ILE A 51 -3.57 8.54 -16.00
C ILE A 51 -3.84 9.73 -15.08
N THR A 52 -5.05 10.27 -15.14
CA THR A 52 -5.44 11.46 -14.36
C THR A 52 -5.43 11.16 -12.85
N GLU A 53 -5.33 12.21 -12.04
CA GLU A 53 -5.42 12.08 -10.59
C GLU A 53 -6.72 11.39 -10.14
N ASP A 54 -7.85 11.73 -10.76
CA ASP A 54 -9.13 11.06 -10.50
C ASP A 54 -9.10 9.55 -10.82
N GLN A 55 -8.45 9.16 -11.92
CA GLN A 55 -8.27 7.75 -12.28
C GLN A 55 -7.35 7.04 -11.28
N GLN A 56 -6.29 7.70 -10.81
CA GLN A 56 -5.41 7.18 -9.78
C GLN A 56 -6.16 6.96 -8.46
N ASN A 57 -6.97 7.93 -8.03
CA ASN A 57 -7.82 7.84 -6.84
C ASN A 57 -8.83 6.70 -6.93
N ARG A 58 -9.47 6.52 -8.09
CA ARG A 58 -10.39 5.39 -8.32
C ARG A 58 -9.67 4.04 -8.28
N LEU A 59 -8.48 3.93 -8.87
CA LEU A 59 -7.66 2.70 -8.79
C LEU A 59 -7.25 2.39 -7.35
N PHE A 60 -6.87 3.42 -6.59
CA PHE A 60 -6.53 3.28 -5.19
C PHE A 60 -7.75 2.75 -4.41
N ASN A 61 -8.91 3.39 -4.52
CA ASN A 61 -10.13 2.97 -3.84
C ASN A 61 -10.61 1.56 -4.23
N LEU A 62 -10.32 1.11 -5.46
CA LEU A 62 -10.64 -0.26 -5.90
C LEU A 62 -9.72 -1.31 -5.26
N THR A 63 -8.46 -0.97 -5.00
CA THR A 63 -7.43 -1.93 -4.58
C THR A 63 -7.19 -1.91 -3.07
N TYR A 64 -7.29 -0.75 -2.44
CA TYR A 64 -6.99 -0.52 -1.02
C TYR A 64 -7.83 -1.37 -0.06
N PRO A 65 -9.14 -1.63 -0.28
CA PRO A 65 -9.94 -2.45 0.64
C PRO A 65 -9.39 -3.87 0.84
N LYS A 66 -8.70 -4.44 -0.16
CA LYS A 66 -8.05 -5.75 -0.02
C LYS A 66 -6.91 -5.70 0.99
N TYR A 67 -6.17 -4.60 1.01
CA TYR A 67 -5.06 -4.40 1.94
C TYR A 67 -5.54 -4.17 3.36
N ASP A 68 -6.69 -3.53 3.56
CA ASP A 68 -7.31 -3.41 4.88
C ASP A 68 -7.66 -4.79 5.46
N ILE A 69 -8.34 -5.63 4.68
CA ILE A 69 -8.67 -7.00 5.06
C ILE A 69 -7.42 -7.83 5.34
N ASP A 70 -6.41 -7.75 4.46
CA ASP A 70 -5.16 -8.50 4.62
C ASP A 70 -4.34 -8.01 5.82
N ALA A 71 -4.40 -6.71 6.14
CA ALA A 71 -3.78 -6.12 7.31
C ALA A 71 -4.45 -6.62 8.59
N LYS A 72 -5.79 -6.60 8.67
CA LYS A 72 -6.55 -7.16 9.80
C LYS A 72 -6.19 -8.63 10.04
N LYS A 73 -6.22 -9.45 8.98
CA LYS A 73 -5.82 -10.87 9.05
C LYS A 73 -4.38 -11.05 9.52
N PHE A 74 -3.47 -10.20 9.06
CA PHE A 74 -2.06 -10.27 9.45
C PHE A 74 -1.86 -9.91 10.92
N TYR A 75 -2.52 -8.86 11.40
CA TYR A 75 -2.48 -8.48 12.82
C TYR A 75 -3.04 -9.59 13.70
N GLU A 76 -4.26 -10.06 13.44
CA GLU A 76 -4.92 -11.11 14.24
C GLU A 76 -4.12 -12.41 14.27
N LYS A 77 -3.43 -12.75 13.17
CA LYS A 77 -2.59 -13.95 13.09
C LYS A 77 -1.33 -13.87 13.98
N TYR A 78 -0.79 -12.67 14.19
CA TYR A 78 0.55 -12.50 14.77
C TYR A 78 0.58 -11.75 16.10
N ARG A 79 -0.51 -11.10 16.51
CA ARG A 79 -0.65 -10.50 17.84
C ARG A 79 -0.61 -11.57 18.92
N ARG A 80 -0.24 -11.18 20.13
CA ARG A 80 -0.38 -12.05 21.31
C ARG A 80 -1.85 -12.14 21.74
N SER A 81 -2.20 -13.24 22.41
CA SER A 81 -3.56 -13.52 22.89
C SER A 81 -4.14 -12.40 23.77
N ASN A 82 -3.28 -11.79 24.59
CA ASN A 82 -3.65 -10.76 25.56
C ASN A 82 -3.57 -9.33 25.00
N SER A 83 -3.27 -9.19 23.71
CA SER A 83 -3.24 -7.89 23.03
C SER A 83 -4.62 -7.48 22.53
N PRO A 84 -4.89 -6.17 22.38
CA PRO A 84 -6.16 -5.67 21.86
C PRO A 84 -6.52 -6.32 20.52
N LEU A 85 -7.81 -6.54 20.32
CA LEU A 85 -8.37 -6.93 19.03
C LEU A 85 -8.14 -5.83 18.01
N TRP A 86 -8.19 -6.17 16.72
CA TRP A 86 -8.03 -5.19 15.64
C TRP A 86 -8.92 -3.96 15.82
N ASP A 87 -10.19 -4.15 16.17
CA ASP A 87 -11.17 -3.07 16.28
C ASP A 87 -10.99 -2.22 17.55
N GLU A 88 -10.14 -2.65 18.49
CA GLU A 88 -9.77 -1.95 19.73
C GLU A 88 -8.48 -1.13 19.58
N LEU A 89 -7.76 -1.30 18.47
CA LEU A 89 -6.60 -0.47 18.16
C LEU A 89 -7.01 0.97 17.88
N ASN A 90 -6.17 1.89 18.34
CA ASN A 90 -6.24 3.30 17.95
C ASN A 90 -6.33 3.41 16.43
N ILE A 91 -7.28 4.20 15.93
CA ILE A 91 -7.57 4.31 14.50
C ILE A 91 -6.34 4.70 13.67
N LYS A 92 -5.54 5.65 14.17
CA LYS A 92 -4.32 6.08 13.47
C LYS A 92 -3.29 4.97 13.40
N LEU A 93 -3.22 4.11 14.41
CA LEU A 93 -2.34 2.94 14.38
C LEU A 93 -2.80 1.91 13.35
N ARG A 94 -4.12 1.70 13.22
CA ARG A 94 -4.67 0.85 12.15
C ARG A 94 -4.33 1.39 10.77
N ASP A 95 -4.54 2.68 10.53
CA ASP A 95 -4.25 3.31 9.23
C ASP A 95 -2.79 3.13 8.83
N ILE A 96 -1.89 3.39 9.78
CA ILE A 96 -0.45 3.18 9.59
C ILE A 96 -0.13 1.70 9.32
N PHE A 97 -0.77 0.78 10.04
CA PHE A 97 -0.53 -0.65 9.87
C PHE A 97 -0.97 -1.12 8.47
N VAL A 98 -2.14 -0.69 8.01
CA VAL A 98 -2.65 -0.94 6.65
C VAL A 98 -1.73 -0.30 5.61
N ASP A 99 -1.28 0.93 5.83
CA ASP A 99 -0.36 1.62 4.93
C ASP A 99 1.00 0.89 4.81
N MET A 100 1.57 0.44 5.94
CA MET A 100 2.79 -0.38 5.93
C MET A 100 2.57 -1.72 5.21
N LYS A 101 1.39 -2.33 5.35
CA LYS A 101 1.02 -3.55 4.62
C LYS A 101 0.91 -3.29 3.12
N TYR A 102 0.25 -2.21 2.72
CA TYR A 102 0.07 -1.80 1.33
C TYR A 102 1.39 -1.64 0.60
N GLN A 103 2.38 -1.06 1.27
CA GLN A 103 3.70 -0.80 0.69
C GLN A 103 4.64 -2.00 0.70
N GLY A 104 4.26 -3.07 1.40
CA GLY A 104 5.11 -4.25 1.55
C GLY A 104 6.26 -4.08 2.54
N VAL A 105 6.23 -3.08 3.42
CA VAL A 105 7.26 -2.88 4.47
C VAL A 105 6.88 -3.48 5.82
N LEU A 106 5.63 -3.91 6.00
CA LEU A 106 5.17 -4.51 7.25
C LEU A 106 5.80 -5.89 7.48
N LYS A 107 6.51 -6.04 8.61
CA LYS A 107 7.12 -7.29 9.06
C LYS A 107 6.38 -7.85 10.26
N ARG A 108 6.44 -9.17 10.44
CA ARG A 108 5.86 -9.86 11.61
C ARG A 108 6.35 -9.27 12.93
N VAL A 109 7.65 -8.95 13.02
CA VAL A 109 8.24 -8.39 14.26
C VAL A 109 7.63 -7.05 14.65
N TYR A 110 7.13 -6.27 13.70
CA TYR A 110 6.52 -4.97 13.99
C TYR A 110 5.15 -5.10 14.67
N VAL A 111 4.46 -6.23 14.52
CA VAL A 111 3.17 -6.47 15.19
C VAL A 111 3.29 -6.30 16.71
N LEU A 112 4.43 -6.68 17.28
CA LEU A 112 4.72 -6.53 18.71
C LEU A 112 4.75 -5.07 19.20
N THR A 113 5.00 -4.12 18.30
CA THR A 113 4.94 -2.69 18.60
C THR A 113 3.50 -2.20 18.53
N PHE A 114 2.76 -2.57 17.49
CA PHE A 114 1.37 -2.15 17.29
C PHE A 114 0.41 -2.74 18.33
N GLU A 115 0.67 -3.98 18.79
CA GLU A 115 -0.18 -4.66 19.78
C GLU A 115 -0.14 -4.00 21.17
N LYS A 116 0.83 -3.12 21.43
CA LYS A 116 0.87 -2.28 22.65
C LYS A 116 -0.10 -1.10 22.58
N ASN A 117 -0.68 -0.84 21.41
CA ASN A 117 -1.63 0.25 21.17
C ASN A 117 -1.12 1.64 21.61
N ASN A 118 0.19 1.88 21.46
CA ASN A 118 0.85 3.11 21.88
C ASN A 118 1.44 3.84 20.66
N ILE A 119 1.05 5.09 20.47
CA ILE A 119 1.48 5.92 19.33
C ILE A 119 2.98 6.20 19.37
N ASN A 120 3.56 6.45 20.55
CA ASN A 120 4.97 6.79 20.69
C ASN A 120 5.87 5.60 20.31
N ASP A 121 5.53 4.39 20.77
CA ASP A 121 6.24 3.16 20.40
C ASP A 121 6.28 2.96 18.87
N VAL A 122 5.19 3.31 18.17
CA VAL A 122 5.12 3.21 16.72
C VAL A 122 5.91 4.33 16.02
N ILE A 123 5.94 5.54 16.59
CA ILE A 123 6.82 6.62 16.11
C ILE A 123 8.29 6.20 16.23
N ASP A 124 8.70 5.68 17.39
CA ASP A 124 10.06 5.23 17.65
C ASP A 124 10.47 4.11 16.68
N LEU A 125 9.57 3.18 16.38
CA LEU A 125 9.79 2.15 15.36
C LEU A 125 10.04 2.76 13.97
N MET A 126 9.27 3.77 13.57
CA MET A 126 9.43 4.42 12.27
C MET A 126 10.72 5.22 12.16
N GLU A 127 11.17 5.84 13.25
CA GLU A 127 12.38 6.66 13.29
C GLU A 127 13.65 5.80 13.40
N SER A 128 13.57 4.62 14.01
CA SER A 128 14.71 3.70 14.16
C SER A 128 14.92 2.76 12.97
N SER A 129 13.90 2.49 12.16
CA SER A 129 13.99 1.55 11.04
C SER A 129 14.46 2.22 9.74
N GLN A 130 15.70 1.92 9.32
CA GLN A 130 16.28 2.44 8.08
C GLN A 130 15.45 2.10 6.83
N GLU A 131 14.81 0.92 6.80
CA GLU A 131 13.94 0.47 5.71
C GLU A 131 12.58 1.19 5.68
N ILE A 132 12.09 1.66 6.82
CA ILE A 132 10.89 2.51 6.88
C ILE A 132 11.26 3.95 6.53
N MET A 133 12.44 4.40 6.97
CA MET A 133 12.96 5.75 6.74
C MET A 133 13.23 6.07 5.27
N GLN A 134 13.59 5.08 4.44
CA GLN A 134 13.84 5.32 3.01
C GLN A 134 12.61 5.90 2.26
N TYR A 135 11.40 5.76 2.84
CA TYR A 135 10.16 6.30 2.29
C TYR A 135 9.58 7.48 3.09
N LYS A 136 10.34 8.08 4.02
CA LYS A 136 9.85 9.09 4.99
C LYS A 136 9.35 10.37 4.33
N ASN A 137 10.04 10.86 3.29
CA ASN A 137 9.79 12.18 2.70
C ASN A 137 8.42 12.36 2.03
N GLY A 138 7.77 11.27 1.60
CA GLY A 138 6.48 11.33 0.89
C GLY A 138 5.27 10.88 1.71
N ARG A 139 5.45 10.45 2.97
CA ARG A 139 4.42 9.69 3.70
C ARG A 139 3.86 10.40 4.93
N ASN A 140 4.60 11.34 5.51
CA ASN A 140 4.15 12.15 6.66
C ASN A 140 3.52 11.37 7.84
N ARG A 141 3.88 10.09 8.03
CA ARG A 141 3.26 9.21 9.04
C ARG A 141 3.44 9.70 10.47
N VAL A 142 4.65 10.15 10.80
CA VAL A 142 4.96 10.69 12.13
C VAL A 142 4.14 11.96 12.39
N LYS A 143 3.95 12.79 11.37
CA LYS A 143 3.07 13.96 11.47
C LYS A 143 1.62 13.53 11.70
N TYR A 144 1.09 12.61 10.89
CA TYR A 144 -0.25 12.05 11.05
C TYR A 144 -0.53 11.50 12.46
N LEU A 145 0.44 10.77 13.02
CA LEU A 145 0.39 10.21 14.36
C LEU A 145 0.47 11.28 15.47
N LYS A 146 1.20 12.37 15.25
CA LYS A 146 1.37 13.47 16.22
C LYS A 146 0.25 14.49 16.18
N ASP A 147 -0.43 14.64 15.03
CA ASP A 147 -1.57 15.53 14.90
C ASP A 147 -2.66 15.09 15.89
N ARG A 148 -3.21 16.02 16.66
CA ARG A 148 -4.38 15.74 17.51
C ARG A 148 -5.63 15.83 16.63
N GLU A 149 -6.56 14.89 16.79
CA GLU A 149 -7.91 15.05 16.23
C GLU A 149 -8.61 16.26 16.86
#